data_AF-A0A7Z0MP32-F1
#
_entry.id   AF-A0A7Z0MP32-F1
#
_cell.length_a   1.000
_cell.length_b   1.000
_cell.length_c   1.000
_cell.angle_alpha   90.00
_cell.angle_beta   90.00
_cell.angle_gamma   90.00
#
_symmetry.space_group_name_H-M   'P 1'
#
loop_
_entity.id
_entity.type
_entity.pdbx_description
1 polymer ?
#
loop_
_entity_poly.entity_id
_entity_poly.type
_entity_poly.pdbx_seq_one_letter_code
_entity_poly.pdbx_strand_id
1 'polypeptide(L)'
;MFNKFINVFLLLFLLLVSFQLRADSEDKYVAISATFKNVAEINQEIAENDDDVKLQILLKDKNNLFRNLLQIIRGSFIDYHVQDIDNEELKLFRSKIGINRSRGNTVAVQRDEYAADFIMTKRAIGEYVVYLVQASRDYKTKDEIVADTKQKIKALKQKIKSTPEPVTGESEIYQDLAKNHADLMRIYTVYSDFLDYVLANPDAIATTSFFQKMSLISFISYINSFAAFRDINFKIAPLRIDMGGIIVSLCIMILNLIAFPLVSRASNRLVERFILNDGKVENVELVLSACTSLFYI
;
A
#
# COMPACT_ATOMS: atom_id res chain seq x y z
N MET A 1 37.62 13.24 -20.16
CA MET A 1 37.04 12.77 -18.87
C MET A 1 35.66 13.38 -18.61
N PHE A 2 35.43 14.65 -18.97
CA PHE A 2 34.15 15.37 -18.83
C PHE A 2 32.95 14.70 -19.57
N ASN A 3 33.15 14.25 -20.82
CA ASN A 3 32.09 13.60 -21.61
C ASN A 3 31.62 12.25 -21.05
N LYS A 4 32.48 11.50 -20.36
CA LYS A 4 32.08 10.24 -19.70
C LYS A 4 31.24 10.51 -18.45
N PHE A 5 31.52 11.58 -17.72
CA PHE A 5 30.76 11.99 -16.54
C PHE A 5 29.37 12.52 -16.90
N ILE A 6 29.29 13.33 -17.98
CA ILE A 6 28.01 13.80 -18.53
C ILE A 6 27.14 12.61 -18.94
N ASN A 7 27.70 11.64 -19.67
CA ASN A 7 26.93 10.48 -20.14
C ASN A 7 26.41 9.62 -18.97
N VAL A 8 27.18 9.42 -17.91
CA VAL A 8 26.73 8.68 -16.71
C VAL A 8 25.62 9.46 -15.99
N PHE A 9 25.77 10.78 -15.85
CA PHE A 9 24.75 11.63 -15.22
C PHE A 9 23.45 11.70 -16.04
N LEU A 10 23.57 11.75 -17.38
CA LEU A 10 22.44 11.70 -18.31
C LEU A 10 21.72 10.35 -18.25
N LEU A 11 22.46 9.25 -18.12
CA LEU A 11 21.89 7.91 -17.97
C LEU A 11 21.16 7.76 -16.63
N LEU A 12 21.71 8.31 -15.56
CA LEU A 12 21.09 8.34 -14.23
C LEU A 12 19.85 9.23 -14.22
N PHE A 13 19.90 10.37 -14.90
CA PHE A 13 18.76 11.27 -15.08
C PHE A 13 17.66 10.65 -15.94
N LEU A 14 17.99 9.98 -17.04
CA LEU A 14 17.03 9.25 -17.87
C LEU A 14 16.41 8.07 -17.12
N LEU A 15 17.16 7.39 -16.25
CA LEU A 15 16.63 6.39 -15.31
C LEU A 15 15.66 7.01 -14.31
N LEU A 16 15.93 8.21 -13.79
CA LEU A 16 15.03 8.91 -12.87
C LEU A 16 13.77 9.45 -13.56
N VAL A 17 13.87 9.89 -14.82
CA VAL A 17 12.75 10.42 -15.60
C VAL A 17 11.85 9.30 -16.16
N SER A 18 12.43 8.13 -16.49
CA SER A 18 11.64 6.96 -16.94
C SER A 18 10.74 6.36 -15.85
N PHE A 19 10.95 6.72 -14.58
CA PHE A 19 10.08 6.32 -13.47
C PHE A 19 8.80 7.18 -13.30
N GLN A 20 8.56 8.17 -14.16
CA GLN A 20 7.38 9.05 -14.06
C GLN A 20 6.23 8.74 -15.04
N LEU A 21 6.11 7.51 -15.52
CA LEU A 21 4.90 7.06 -16.21
C LEU A 21 3.75 6.95 -15.19
N ARG A 22 3.05 8.07 -14.99
CA ARG A 22 1.78 8.15 -14.26
C ARG A 22 0.74 7.46 -15.13
N ALA A 23 0.53 6.16 -14.88
CA ALA A 23 -0.56 5.41 -15.48
C ALA A 23 -1.91 6.06 -15.13
N ASP A 24 -2.84 6.03 -16.08
CA ASP A 24 -4.15 6.67 -15.96
C ASP A 24 -4.90 6.16 -14.70
N SER A 25 -5.40 7.08 -13.89
CA SER A 25 -6.00 6.79 -12.59
C SER A 25 -7.40 6.18 -12.71
N GLU A 26 -8.09 6.42 -13.82
CA GLU A 26 -9.48 6.02 -14.03
C GLU A 26 -9.61 4.51 -14.27
N ASP A 27 -8.77 3.94 -15.14
CA ASP A 27 -8.73 2.50 -15.44
C ASP A 27 -8.46 1.64 -14.19
N LYS A 28 -7.59 2.12 -13.30
CA LYS A 28 -7.24 1.43 -12.06
C LYS A 28 -8.39 1.39 -11.07
N TYR A 29 -9.20 2.45 -11.01
CA TYR A 29 -10.38 2.49 -10.17
C TYR A 29 -11.48 1.54 -10.67
N VAL A 30 -11.69 1.50 -11.99
CA VAL A 30 -12.60 0.53 -12.62
C VAL A 30 -12.17 -0.90 -12.25
N ALA A 31 -10.87 -1.20 -12.30
CA ALA A 31 -10.34 -2.49 -11.90
C ALA A 31 -10.57 -2.83 -10.42
N ILE A 32 -10.44 -1.85 -9.51
CA ILE A 32 -10.70 -2.03 -8.07
C ILE A 32 -12.17 -2.35 -7.84
N SER A 33 -13.07 -1.54 -8.41
CA SER A 33 -14.53 -1.73 -8.28
C SER A 33 -14.97 -3.08 -8.87
N ALA A 34 -14.46 -3.44 -10.06
CA ALA A 34 -14.70 -4.73 -10.68
C ALA A 34 -14.25 -5.90 -9.80
N THR A 35 -13.11 -5.76 -9.10
CA THR A 35 -12.64 -6.81 -8.20
C THR A 35 -13.62 -7.07 -7.05
N PHE A 36 -14.13 -6.02 -6.40
CA PHE A 36 -15.10 -6.18 -5.32
C PHE A 36 -16.43 -6.76 -5.82
N LYS A 37 -16.86 -6.41 -7.04
CA LYS A 37 -18.02 -7.03 -7.67
C LYS A 37 -17.82 -8.53 -7.89
N ASN A 38 -16.69 -8.93 -8.46
CA ASN A 38 -16.38 -10.35 -8.70
C ASN A 38 -16.28 -11.14 -7.38
N VAL A 39 -15.74 -10.54 -6.32
CA VAL A 39 -15.73 -11.16 -4.98
C VAL A 39 -17.15 -11.34 -4.44
N ALA A 40 -18.03 -10.36 -4.65
CA ALA A 40 -19.44 -10.48 -4.25
C ALA A 40 -20.14 -11.65 -4.95
N GLU A 41 -19.87 -11.84 -6.24
CA GLU A 41 -20.38 -12.98 -7.04
C GLU A 41 -19.83 -14.31 -6.52
N ILE A 42 -18.52 -14.42 -6.27
CA ILE A 42 -17.91 -15.63 -5.69
C ILE A 42 -18.49 -15.94 -4.30
N ASN A 43 -18.71 -14.93 -3.46
CA ASN A 43 -19.31 -15.14 -2.14
C ASN A 43 -20.75 -15.65 -2.23
N GLN A 44 -21.50 -15.26 -3.27
CA GLN A 44 -22.82 -15.83 -3.52
C GLN A 44 -22.72 -17.28 -3.97
N GLU A 45 -21.80 -17.61 -4.89
CA GLU A 45 -21.56 -19.00 -5.31
C GLU A 45 -21.13 -19.89 -4.13
N ILE A 46 -20.32 -19.36 -3.19
CA ILE A 46 -19.92 -20.07 -1.97
C ILE A 46 -21.14 -20.34 -1.07
N ALA A 47 -22.06 -19.38 -0.94
CA ALA A 47 -23.24 -19.54 -0.08
C ALA A 47 -24.25 -20.55 -0.62
N GLU A 48 -24.25 -20.81 -1.93
CA GLU A 48 -25.19 -21.68 -2.63
C GLU A 48 -24.61 -23.08 -2.91
N ASN A 49 -23.37 -23.37 -2.50
CA ASN A 49 -22.65 -24.58 -2.87
C ASN A 49 -22.19 -25.41 -1.66
N ASP A 50 -22.53 -26.69 -1.66
CA ASP A 50 -22.16 -27.64 -0.60
C ASP A 50 -21.03 -28.61 -1.01
N ASP A 51 -20.47 -28.48 -2.23
CA ASP A 51 -19.36 -29.31 -2.70
C ASP A 51 -18.02 -28.76 -2.20
N ASP A 52 -17.39 -29.48 -1.27
CA ASP A 52 -16.10 -29.16 -0.67
C ASP A 52 -14.99 -28.88 -1.70
N VAL A 53 -14.95 -29.61 -2.82
CA VAL A 53 -13.92 -29.42 -3.85
C VAL A 53 -14.14 -28.09 -4.58
N LYS A 54 -15.41 -27.79 -4.91
CA LYS A 54 -15.76 -26.53 -5.56
C LYS A 54 -15.59 -25.33 -4.62
N LEU A 55 -15.93 -25.49 -3.34
CA LEU A 55 -15.70 -24.48 -2.31
C LEU A 55 -14.22 -24.11 -2.19
N GLN A 56 -13.31 -25.09 -2.20
CA GLN A 56 -11.87 -24.82 -2.15
C GLN A 56 -11.38 -24.01 -3.38
N ILE A 57 -11.92 -24.30 -4.57
CA ILE A 57 -11.60 -23.55 -5.79
C ILE A 57 -12.09 -22.10 -5.66
N LEU A 58 -13.34 -21.90 -5.27
CA LEU A 58 -13.93 -20.57 -5.10
C LEU A 58 -13.17 -19.73 -4.06
N LEU A 59 -12.79 -20.31 -2.94
CA LEU A 59 -11.97 -19.65 -1.92
C LEU A 59 -10.58 -19.25 -2.46
N LYS A 60 -9.97 -20.12 -3.27
CA LYS A 60 -8.68 -19.83 -3.91
C LYS A 60 -8.81 -18.68 -4.91
N ASP A 61 -9.87 -18.65 -5.70
CA ASP A 61 -10.12 -17.59 -6.69
C ASP A 61 -10.40 -16.25 -6.01
N LYS A 62 -11.19 -16.25 -4.93
CA LYS A 62 -11.38 -15.07 -4.06
C LYS A 62 -10.04 -14.52 -3.56
N ASN A 63 -9.18 -15.38 -3.04
CA ASN A 63 -7.86 -14.99 -2.53
C ASN A 63 -6.93 -14.48 -3.64
N ASN A 64 -7.03 -15.03 -4.86
CA ASN A 64 -6.29 -14.55 -6.02
C ASN A 64 -6.74 -13.14 -6.44
N LEU A 65 -8.05 -12.87 -6.43
CA LEU A 65 -8.60 -11.55 -6.71
C LEU A 65 -8.07 -10.50 -5.72
N PHE A 66 -8.11 -10.79 -4.42
CA PHE A 66 -7.56 -9.89 -3.42
C PHE A 66 -6.04 -9.72 -3.53
N ARG A 67 -5.30 -10.78 -3.83
CA ARG A 67 -3.85 -10.68 -4.09
C ARG A 67 -3.55 -9.69 -5.21
N ASN A 68 -4.26 -9.83 -6.33
CA ASN A 68 -4.09 -8.98 -7.50
C ASN A 68 -4.49 -7.53 -7.18
N LEU A 69 -5.56 -7.34 -6.39
CA LEU A 69 -5.97 -6.03 -5.90
C LEU A 69 -4.86 -5.34 -5.08
N LEU A 70 -4.24 -6.04 -4.13
CA LEU A 70 -3.13 -5.47 -3.34
C LEU A 70 -1.92 -5.11 -4.22
N GLN A 71 -1.64 -5.89 -5.27
CA GLN A 71 -0.60 -5.56 -6.25
C GLN A 71 -0.93 -4.29 -7.04
N ILE A 72 -2.18 -4.15 -7.49
CA ILE A 72 -2.65 -2.93 -8.15
C ILE A 72 -2.51 -1.74 -7.20
N ILE A 73 -2.99 -1.85 -5.96
CA ILE A 73 -2.93 -0.80 -4.94
C ILE A 73 -1.49 -0.34 -4.71
N ARG A 74 -0.56 -1.29 -4.52
CA ARG A 74 0.87 -1.01 -4.31
C ARG A 74 1.52 -0.25 -5.47
N GLY A 75 1.10 -0.54 -6.70
CA GLY A 75 1.61 0.11 -7.92
C GLY A 75 0.85 1.37 -8.33
N SER A 76 -0.02 1.91 -7.47
CA SER A 76 -0.94 2.99 -7.85
C SER A 76 -0.70 4.31 -7.15
N PHE A 77 -1.06 5.38 -7.86
CA PHE A 77 -1.07 6.75 -7.36
C PHE A 77 -2.51 7.24 -7.45
N ILE A 78 -3.33 6.74 -6.53
CA ILE A 78 -4.77 7.03 -6.54
C ILE A 78 -4.99 8.36 -5.80
N ASP A 79 -5.47 9.36 -6.54
CA ASP A 79 -5.96 10.63 -6.00
C ASP A 79 -7.48 10.63 -6.12
N TYR A 80 -8.11 9.86 -5.23
CA TYR A 80 -9.51 9.48 -5.36
C TYR A 80 -10.37 10.15 -4.28
N HIS A 81 -11.36 10.88 -4.75
CA HIS A 81 -12.33 11.57 -3.91
C HIS A 81 -13.46 10.60 -3.57
N VAL A 82 -13.25 9.79 -2.53
CA VAL A 82 -14.21 8.78 -2.07
C VAL A 82 -15.60 9.37 -1.78
N GLN A 83 -15.67 10.66 -1.45
CA GLN A 83 -16.92 11.37 -1.18
C GLN A 83 -17.80 11.56 -2.42
N ASP A 84 -17.25 11.36 -3.62
CA ASP A 84 -18.01 11.49 -4.87
C ASP A 84 -18.80 10.22 -5.20
N ILE A 85 -18.49 9.07 -4.58
CA ILE A 85 -19.24 7.82 -4.76
C ILE A 85 -20.70 8.03 -4.41
N ASP A 86 -21.58 7.89 -5.40
CA ASP A 86 -23.04 7.90 -5.25
C ASP A 86 -23.55 9.11 -4.41
N ASN A 87 -22.90 10.28 -4.54
CA ASN A 87 -23.15 11.43 -3.67
C ASN A 87 -24.56 12.00 -3.80
N GLU A 88 -25.07 12.15 -5.01
CA GLU A 88 -26.43 12.64 -5.25
C GLU A 88 -27.47 11.64 -4.73
N GLU A 89 -27.22 10.34 -4.90
CA GLU A 89 -28.10 9.29 -4.39
C GLU A 89 -28.13 9.25 -2.86
N LEU A 90 -26.97 9.40 -2.21
CA LEU A 90 -26.88 9.49 -0.75
C LEU A 90 -27.63 10.71 -0.19
N LYS A 91 -27.52 11.87 -0.85
CA LYS A 91 -28.29 13.08 -0.48
C LYS A 91 -29.79 12.83 -0.62
N LEU A 92 -30.20 12.17 -1.70
CA LEU A 92 -31.60 11.81 -1.93
C LEU A 92 -32.13 10.90 -0.81
N PHE A 93 -31.42 9.83 -0.45
CA PHE A 93 -31.83 8.93 0.64
C PHE A 93 -31.92 9.67 1.98
N ARG A 94 -30.93 10.51 2.31
CA ARG A 94 -30.97 11.33 3.54
C ARG A 94 -32.20 12.23 3.60
N SER A 95 -32.58 12.84 2.49
CA SER A 95 -33.80 13.63 2.38
C SER A 95 -35.06 12.77 2.57
N LYS A 96 -35.15 11.63 1.87
CA LYS A 96 -36.28 10.68 1.99
C LYS A 96 -36.44 10.15 3.42
N ILE A 97 -35.35 9.82 4.11
CA ILE A 97 -35.36 9.40 5.51
C ILE A 97 -36.01 10.48 6.39
N GLY A 98 -35.61 11.75 6.22
CA GLY A 98 -36.18 12.87 6.98
C GLY A 98 -37.69 13.04 6.75
N ILE A 99 -38.12 12.94 5.49
CA ILE A 99 -39.54 13.04 5.11
C ILE A 99 -40.34 11.85 5.64
N ASN A 100 -39.84 10.64 5.51
CA ASN A 100 -40.53 9.43 5.96
C ASN A 100 -40.62 9.38 7.48
N ARG A 101 -39.59 9.86 8.19
CA ARG A 101 -39.58 9.95 9.65
C ARG A 101 -40.61 10.95 10.17
N SER A 102 -40.76 12.12 9.53
CA SER A 102 -41.78 13.11 9.92
C SER A 102 -43.21 12.64 9.64
N ARG A 103 -43.38 11.72 8.70
CA ARG A 103 -44.67 11.09 8.35
C ARG A 103 -44.97 9.82 9.14
N GLY A 104 -44.06 9.34 9.99
CA GLY A 104 -44.24 8.08 10.74
C GLY A 104 -44.11 6.82 9.89
N ASN A 105 -43.55 6.90 8.67
CA ASN A 105 -43.38 5.79 7.74
C ASN A 105 -42.15 4.95 8.09
N THR A 106 -42.23 4.15 9.15
CA THR A 106 -41.09 3.39 9.71
C THR A 106 -40.43 2.43 8.72
N VAL A 107 -41.20 1.71 7.91
CA VAL A 107 -40.68 0.76 6.91
C VAL A 107 -39.90 1.48 5.80
N ALA A 108 -40.42 2.62 5.34
CA ALA A 108 -39.75 3.42 4.31
C ALA A 108 -38.45 4.05 4.84
N VAL A 109 -38.43 4.45 6.12
CA VAL A 109 -37.21 4.91 6.80
C VAL A 109 -36.16 3.80 6.79
N GLN A 110 -36.50 2.59 7.25
CA GLN A 110 -35.55 1.47 7.33
C GLN A 110 -35.00 1.09 5.94
N ARG A 111 -35.86 1.10 4.91
CA ARG A 111 -35.46 0.81 3.52
C ARG A 111 -34.43 1.80 3.00
N ASP A 112 -34.68 3.09 3.22
CA ASP A 112 -33.80 4.17 2.77
C ASP A 112 -32.51 4.22 3.61
N GLU A 113 -32.57 3.86 4.90
CA GLU A 113 -31.40 3.71 5.78
C GLU A 113 -30.46 2.61 5.30
N TYR A 114 -30.97 1.42 4.92
CA TYR A 114 -30.13 0.37 4.35
C TYR A 114 -29.45 0.80 3.04
N ALA A 115 -30.17 1.50 2.16
CA ALA A 115 -29.60 1.99 0.90
C ALA A 115 -28.51 3.05 1.15
N ALA A 116 -28.74 3.96 2.10
CA ALA A 116 -27.73 4.93 2.51
C ALA A 116 -26.50 4.24 3.13
N ASP A 117 -26.72 3.24 3.99
CA ASP A 117 -25.63 2.49 4.61
C ASP A 117 -24.82 1.65 3.62
N PHE A 118 -25.45 1.16 2.56
CA PHE A 118 -24.79 0.47 1.46
C PHE A 118 -23.79 1.40 0.77
N ILE A 119 -24.23 2.62 0.41
CA ILE A 119 -23.34 3.65 -0.18
C ILE A 119 -22.21 4.02 0.80
N MET A 120 -22.53 4.25 2.07
CA MET A 120 -21.52 4.56 3.08
C MET A 120 -20.48 3.44 3.25
N THR A 121 -20.88 2.18 3.03
CA THR A 121 -19.96 1.03 3.09
C THR A 121 -19.06 0.98 1.85
N LYS A 122 -19.59 1.26 0.65
CA LYS A 122 -18.74 1.46 -0.55
C LYS A 122 -17.68 2.52 -0.30
N ARG A 123 -18.07 3.64 0.30
CA ARG A 123 -17.14 4.72 0.67
C ARG A 123 -16.10 4.24 1.67
N ALA A 124 -16.49 3.52 2.73
CA ALA A 124 -15.54 2.98 3.70
C ALA A 124 -14.50 2.04 3.06
N ILE A 125 -14.92 1.20 2.10
CA ILE A 125 -14.00 0.36 1.31
C ILE A 125 -13.02 1.25 0.52
N GLY A 126 -13.54 2.25 -0.20
CA GLY A 126 -12.72 3.20 -0.97
C GLY A 126 -11.71 3.96 -0.11
N GLU A 127 -12.13 4.47 1.06
CA GLU A 127 -11.27 5.14 2.03
C GLU A 127 -10.14 4.22 2.52
N TYR A 128 -10.46 2.95 2.76
CA TYR A 128 -9.45 1.99 3.16
C TYR A 128 -8.48 1.65 2.02
N VAL A 129 -8.95 1.54 0.78
CA VAL A 129 -8.07 1.38 -0.39
C VAL A 129 -7.12 2.58 -0.52
N VAL A 130 -7.63 3.81 -0.38
CA VAL A 130 -6.80 5.03 -0.37
C VAL A 130 -5.78 4.99 0.76
N TYR A 131 -6.18 4.57 1.95
CA TYR A 131 -5.26 4.36 3.07
C TYR A 131 -4.15 3.37 2.72
N LEU A 132 -4.46 2.23 2.08
CA LEU A 132 -3.44 1.24 1.69
C LEU A 132 -2.48 1.77 0.61
N VAL A 133 -2.97 2.58 -0.33
CA VAL A 133 -2.11 3.29 -1.30
C VAL A 133 -1.14 4.22 -0.58
N GLN A 134 -1.65 5.03 0.37
CA GLN A 134 -0.83 5.93 1.17
C GLN A 134 0.16 5.16 2.04
N ALA A 135 -0.28 4.08 2.69
CA ALA A 135 0.57 3.21 3.50
C ALA A 135 1.73 2.62 2.69
N SER A 136 1.46 2.18 1.47
CA SER A 136 2.50 1.68 0.54
C SER A 136 3.46 2.78 0.09
N ARG A 137 2.99 4.04 -0.04
CA ARG A 137 3.82 5.18 -0.47
C ARG A 137 4.68 5.73 0.66
N ASP A 138 4.12 5.83 1.85
CA ASP A 138 4.72 6.45 3.02
C ASP A 138 5.54 5.44 3.85
N TYR A 139 5.72 4.22 3.34
CA TYR A 139 6.47 3.14 3.98
C TYR A 139 5.94 2.81 5.38
N LYS A 140 4.61 2.85 5.57
CA LYS A 140 4.00 2.47 6.84
C LYS A 140 4.40 1.06 7.22
N THR A 141 4.66 0.88 8.51
CA THR A 141 5.05 -0.41 9.06
C THR A 141 3.90 -1.41 9.01
N LYS A 142 4.25 -2.70 9.04
CA LYS A 142 3.28 -3.79 9.18
C LYS A 142 2.36 -3.58 10.37
N ASP A 143 2.90 -3.14 11.51
CA ASP A 143 2.13 -2.97 12.73
C ASP A 143 1.10 -1.84 12.61
N GLU A 144 1.43 -0.73 11.93
CA GLU A 144 0.48 0.34 11.63
C GLU A 144 -0.66 -0.14 10.73
N ILE A 145 -0.34 -0.89 9.66
CA ILE A 145 -1.35 -1.45 8.76
C ILE A 145 -2.25 -2.41 9.54
N VAL A 146 -1.68 -3.31 10.35
CA VAL A 146 -2.43 -4.26 11.17
C VAL A 146 -3.32 -3.55 12.20
N ALA A 147 -2.83 -2.49 12.84
CA ALA A 147 -3.59 -1.73 13.83
C ALA A 147 -4.81 -1.04 13.20
N ASP A 148 -4.63 -0.33 12.08
CA ASP A 148 -5.72 0.33 11.36
C ASP A 148 -6.76 -0.69 10.83
N THR A 149 -6.28 -1.81 10.29
CA THR A 149 -7.12 -2.90 9.80
C THR A 149 -7.98 -3.50 10.93
N LYS A 150 -7.39 -3.78 12.09
CA LYS A 150 -8.11 -4.27 13.27
C LYS A 150 -9.17 -3.27 13.76
N GLN A 151 -8.85 -1.98 13.74
CA GLN A 151 -9.81 -0.93 14.10
C GLN A 151 -11.02 -0.94 13.14
N LYS A 152 -10.77 -1.03 11.83
CA LYS A 152 -11.84 -1.11 10.81
C LYS A 152 -12.68 -2.37 10.93
N ILE A 153 -12.06 -3.53 11.19
CA ILE A 153 -12.77 -4.78 11.48
C ILE A 153 -13.69 -4.63 12.69
N LYS A 154 -13.18 -4.02 13.79
CA LYS A 154 -13.99 -3.77 14.99
C LYS A 154 -15.18 -2.86 14.69
N ALA A 155 -14.95 -1.76 13.97
CA ALA A 155 -16.01 -0.83 13.58
C ALA A 155 -17.06 -1.50 12.68
N LEU A 156 -16.64 -2.28 11.69
CA LEU A 156 -17.53 -3.02 10.80
C LEU A 156 -18.37 -4.05 11.57
N LYS A 157 -17.73 -4.83 12.45
CA LYS A 157 -18.43 -5.81 13.30
C LYS A 157 -19.47 -5.15 14.21
N GLN A 158 -19.15 -3.98 14.77
CA GLN A 158 -20.11 -3.21 15.54
C GLN A 158 -21.26 -2.71 14.65
N LYS A 159 -20.96 -2.22 13.44
CA LYS A 159 -21.96 -1.77 12.48
C LYS A 159 -22.94 -2.89 12.11
N ILE A 160 -22.43 -4.05 11.70
CA ILE A 160 -23.23 -5.25 11.39
C ILE A 160 -24.15 -5.61 12.56
N LYS A 161 -23.62 -5.66 13.79
CA LYS A 161 -24.42 -5.98 14.99
C LYS A 161 -25.50 -4.95 15.31
N SER A 162 -25.27 -3.68 14.95
CA SER A 162 -26.22 -2.60 15.17
C SER A 162 -27.24 -2.46 14.04
N THR A 163 -27.02 -3.12 12.89
CA THR A 163 -27.97 -3.11 11.78
C THR A 163 -29.20 -3.93 12.20
N PRO A 164 -30.39 -3.32 12.28
CA PRO A 164 -31.60 -4.04 12.65
C PRO A 164 -31.98 -5.02 11.53
N GLU A 165 -32.65 -6.12 11.89
CA GLU A 165 -33.29 -7.01 10.92
C GLU A 165 -34.45 -6.30 10.18
N PRO A 166 -34.71 -6.65 8.91
CA PRO A 166 -35.78 -6.03 8.14
C PRO A 166 -37.14 -6.40 8.73
N VAL A 167 -38.03 -5.41 8.88
CA VAL A 167 -39.43 -5.68 9.21
C VAL A 167 -40.06 -6.50 8.07
N THR A 168 -40.87 -7.50 8.40
CA THR A 168 -41.49 -8.39 7.41
C THR A 168 -42.89 -7.94 7.03
N GLY A 169 -43.27 -8.13 5.76
CA GLY A 169 -44.62 -7.90 5.27
C GLY A 169 -44.76 -8.30 3.80
N GLU A 170 -45.98 -8.23 3.26
CA GLU A 170 -46.30 -8.77 1.93
C GLU A 170 -46.27 -7.72 0.81
N SER A 171 -46.30 -6.42 1.14
CA SER A 171 -46.32 -5.36 0.12
C SER A 171 -44.95 -5.11 -0.50
N GLU A 172 -44.94 -4.45 -1.67
CA GLU A 172 -43.74 -4.13 -2.46
C GLU A 172 -42.63 -3.46 -1.64
N ILE A 173 -42.98 -2.55 -0.72
CA ILE A 173 -42.00 -1.87 0.12
C ILE A 173 -41.22 -2.80 1.05
N TYR A 174 -41.83 -3.92 1.47
CA TYR A 174 -41.14 -4.94 2.28
C TYR A 174 -40.20 -5.80 1.43
N GLN A 175 -40.56 -6.03 0.16
CA GLN A 175 -39.68 -6.70 -0.79
C GLN A 175 -38.45 -5.84 -1.10
N ASP A 176 -38.65 -4.53 -1.32
CA ASP A 176 -37.56 -3.57 -1.50
C ASP A 176 -36.67 -3.49 -0.26
N LEU A 177 -37.26 -3.45 0.93
CA LEU A 177 -36.55 -3.44 2.21
C LEU A 177 -35.66 -4.69 2.35
N ALA A 178 -36.22 -5.87 2.10
CA ALA A 178 -35.49 -7.13 2.18
C ALA A 178 -34.33 -7.18 1.16
N LYS A 179 -34.56 -6.68 -0.06
CA LYS A 179 -33.51 -6.57 -1.08
C LYS A 179 -32.38 -5.64 -0.64
N ASN A 180 -32.71 -4.44 -0.16
CA ASN A 180 -31.70 -3.48 0.31
C ASN A 180 -30.90 -4.03 1.50
N HIS A 181 -31.57 -4.75 2.41
CA HIS A 181 -30.90 -5.45 3.51
C HIS A 181 -29.93 -6.51 3.00
N ALA A 182 -30.35 -7.36 2.06
CA ALA A 182 -29.50 -8.38 1.46
C ALA A 182 -28.28 -7.77 0.74
N ASP A 183 -28.47 -6.69 -0.02
CA ASP A 183 -27.38 -5.96 -0.68
C ASP A 183 -26.41 -5.34 0.34
N LEU A 184 -26.93 -4.80 1.44
CA LEU A 184 -26.12 -4.29 2.55
C LEU A 184 -25.28 -5.39 3.21
N MET A 185 -25.89 -6.53 3.51
CA MET A 185 -25.16 -7.67 4.09
C MET A 185 -24.10 -8.19 3.12
N ARG A 186 -24.40 -8.26 1.82
CA ARG A 186 -23.43 -8.68 0.80
C ARG A 186 -22.20 -7.77 0.79
N ILE A 187 -22.38 -6.44 0.80
CA ILE A 187 -21.24 -5.52 0.81
C ILE A 187 -20.47 -5.53 2.15
N TYR A 188 -21.14 -5.76 3.28
CA TYR A 188 -20.47 -5.97 4.56
C TYR A 188 -19.56 -7.20 4.52
N THR A 189 -20.03 -8.31 3.97
CA THR A 189 -19.22 -9.53 3.83
C THR A 189 -18.01 -9.28 2.94
N VAL A 190 -18.19 -8.63 1.78
CA VAL A 190 -17.07 -8.28 0.88
C VAL A 190 -16.04 -7.41 1.59
N TYR A 191 -16.48 -6.41 2.36
CA TYR A 191 -15.56 -5.55 3.11
C TYR A 191 -14.84 -6.31 4.23
N SER A 192 -15.55 -7.15 4.98
CA SER A 192 -14.95 -7.98 6.04
C SER A 192 -13.90 -8.92 5.46
N ASP A 193 -14.22 -9.62 4.37
CA ASP A 193 -13.29 -10.53 3.68
C ASP A 193 -12.04 -9.79 3.21
N PHE A 194 -12.20 -8.58 2.66
CA PHE A 194 -11.06 -7.78 2.23
C PHE A 194 -10.18 -7.36 3.40
N LEU A 195 -10.78 -6.89 4.50
CA LEU A 195 -10.04 -6.52 5.72
C LEU A 195 -9.31 -7.73 6.32
N ASP A 196 -9.97 -8.89 6.40
CA ASP A 196 -9.37 -10.13 6.90
C ASP A 196 -8.22 -10.60 6.00
N TYR A 197 -8.38 -10.47 4.68
CA TYR A 197 -7.31 -10.78 3.73
C TYR A 197 -6.08 -9.88 3.92
N VAL A 198 -6.27 -8.57 4.09
CA VAL A 198 -5.17 -7.63 4.35
C VAL A 198 -4.52 -7.91 5.70
N LEU A 199 -5.33 -8.21 6.73
CA LEU A 199 -4.83 -8.57 8.06
C LEU A 199 -3.96 -9.83 8.03
N ALA A 200 -4.32 -10.82 7.21
CA ALA A 200 -3.55 -12.04 7.01
C ALA A 200 -2.29 -11.83 6.15
N ASN A 201 -2.29 -10.83 5.25
CA ASN A 201 -1.21 -10.60 4.28
C ASN A 201 -0.66 -9.15 4.32
N PRO A 202 -0.29 -8.60 5.48
CA PRO A 202 0.11 -7.19 5.56
C PRO A 202 1.41 -6.91 4.80
N ASP A 203 2.28 -7.92 4.63
CA ASP A 203 3.54 -7.84 3.89
C ASP A 203 3.34 -7.59 2.37
N ALA A 204 2.13 -7.82 1.85
CA ALA A 204 1.79 -7.50 0.47
C ALA A 204 1.71 -5.98 0.22
N ILE A 205 1.35 -5.21 1.26
CA ILE A 205 1.25 -3.73 1.21
C ILE A 205 2.42 -3.06 1.90
N ALA A 206 2.88 -3.59 3.04
CA ALA A 206 3.99 -3.02 3.78
C ALA A 206 5.23 -2.94 2.89
N THR A 207 5.57 -1.74 2.48
CA THR A 207 6.80 -1.46 1.75
C THR A 207 7.93 -1.48 2.77
N THR A 208 8.56 -2.64 2.93
CA THR A 208 9.90 -2.69 3.53
C THR A 208 10.80 -1.80 2.69
N SER A 209 11.48 -0.83 3.32
CA SER A 209 12.51 -0.04 2.66
C SER A 209 13.41 -0.97 1.82
N PHE A 210 13.74 -0.57 0.59
CA PHE A 210 14.73 -1.28 -0.22
C PHE A 210 16.00 -1.59 0.59
N PHE A 211 16.37 -0.71 1.53
CA PHE A 211 17.48 -0.89 2.45
C PHE A 211 17.26 -1.95 3.55
N GLN A 212 16.02 -2.22 3.97
CA GLN A 212 15.74 -3.32 4.90
C GLN A 212 15.90 -4.70 4.23
N LYS A 213 15.57 -4.82 2.94
CA LYS A 213 15.85 -6.04 2.15
C LYS A 213 17.34 -6.16 1.82
N MET A 214 18.03 -5.05 1.66
CA MET A 214 19.49 -4.96 1.50
C MET A 214 20.20 -4.87 2.86
N SER A 215 19.91 -5.79 3.80
CA SER A 215 20.80 -5.91 4.97
C SER A 215 22.16 -6.40 4.49
N LEU A 216 23.25 -5.84 5.03
CA LEU A 216 24.62 -6.26 4.69
C LEU A 216 24.78 -7.79 4.87
N ILE A 217 24.16 -8.33 5.92
CA ILE A 217 24.13 -9.74 6.26
C ILE A 217 23.39 -10.57 5.19
N SER A 218 22.25 -10.07 4.69
CA SER A 218 21.48 -10.72 3.63
C SER A 218 22.25 -10.76 2.31
N PHE A 219 22.99 -9.70 1.99
CA PHE A 219 23.81 -9.63 0.77
C PHE A 219 25.06 -10.53 0.87
N ILE A 220 25.70 -10.57 2.05
CA ILE A 220 26.76 -11.53 2.38
C ILE A 220 26.24 -12.97 2.21
N SER A 221 25.08 -13.28 2.80
CA SER A 221 24.46 -14.60 2.70
C SER A 221 24.07 -14.97 1.26
N TYR A 222 23.61 -14.02 0.45
CA TYR A 222 23.30 -14.23 -0.96
C TYR A 222 24.55 -14.62 -1.74
N ILE A 223 25.65 -13.88 -1.58
CA ILE A 223 26.93 -14.19 -2.25
C ILE A 223 27.45 -15.55 -1.78
N ASN A 224 27.36 -15.85 -0.48
CA ASN A 224 27.77 -17.13 0.07
C ASN A 224 26.96 -18.35 -0.43
N SER A 225 25.74 -18.12 -0.93
CA SER A 225 24.88 -19.19 -1.47
C SER A 225 25.34 -19.72 -2.84
N PHE A 226 26.22 -18.99 -3.53
CA PHE A 226 26.72 -19.36 -4.85
C PHE A 226 27.59 -20.63 -4.77
N ALA A 227 27.32 -21.62 -5.62
CA ALA A 227 27.98 -22.93 -5.57
C ALA A 227 29.52 -22.82 -5.68
N ALA A 228 30.04 -21.87 -6.46
CA ALA A 228 31.47 -21.63 -6.64
C ALA A 228 32.20 -21.19 -5.36
N PHE A 229 31.50 -20.60 -4.39
CA PHE A 229 32.08 -20.11 -3.15
C PHE A 229 31.95 -21.10 -1.98
N ARG A 230 31.21 -22.20 -2.16
CA ARG A 230 30.96 -23.19 -1.11
C ARG A 230 32.25 -23.90 -0.65
N ASP A 231 33.09 -24.31 -1.60
CA ASP A 231 34.36 -24.99 -1.31
C ASP A 231 35.41 -24.05 -0.72
N ILE A 232 35.36 -22.77 -1.10
CA ILE A 232 36.25 -21.74 -0.58
C ILE A 232 35.85 -21.38 0.84
N ASN A 233 34.54 -21.16 1.08
CA ASN A 233 33.97 -20.90 2.40
C ASN A 233 34.35 -21.98 3.42
N PHE A 234 34.33 -23.26 3.02
CA PHE A 234 34.76 -24.35 3.91
C PHE A 234 36.24 -24.24 4.34
N LYS A 235 37.13 -23.80 3.45
CA LYS A 235 38.56 -23.64 3.74
C LYS A 235 38.87 -22.42 4.62
N ILE A 236 38.08 -21.35 4.51
CA ILE A 236 38.29 -20.10 5.26
C ILE A 236 37.44 -20.00 6.53
N ALA A 237 36.44 -20.87 6.71
CA ALA A 237 35.60 -20.94 7.90
C ALA A 237 36.36 -20.98 9.25
N PRO A 238 37.54 -21.65 9.38
CA PRO A 238 38.32 -21.64 10.63
C PRO A 238 38.77 -20.25 11.09
N LEU A 239 38.85 -19.29 10.16
CA LEU A 239 39.24 -17.90 10.46
C LEU A 239 38.04 -17.02 10.82
N ARG A 240 36.81 -17.58 10.88
CA ARG A 240 35.55 -16.84 11.03
C ARG A 240 35.31 -15.80 9.93
N ILE A 241 35.82 -16.08 8.73
CA ILE A 241 35.66 -15.23 7.55
C ILE A 241 34.84 -16.00 6.51
N ASP A 242 34.01 -15.31 5.75
CA ASP A 242 33.27 -15.86 4.63
C ASP A 242 33.50 -15.03 3.35
N MET A 243 33.35 -15.66 2.18
CA MET A 243 33.62 -15.05 0.87
C MET A 243 32.68 -13.88 0.59
N GLY A 244 31.43 -13.95 1.04
CA GLY A 244 30.46 -12.87 0.97
C GLY A 244 30.97 -11.63 1.71
N GLY A 245 31.50 -11.80 2.91
CA GLY A 245 32.11 -10.75 3.72
C GLY A 245 33.30 -10.12 3.01
N ILE A 246 34.22 -10.93 2.47
CA ILE A 246 35.38 -10.44 1.71
C ILE A 246 34.95 -9.61 0.50
N ILE A 247 34.01 -10.11 -0.30
CA ILE A 247 33.53 -9.43 -1.52
C ILE A 247 32.83 -8.12 -1.15
N VAL A 248 31.98 -8.13 -0.12
CA VAL A 248 31.29 -6.93 0.34
C VAL A 248 32.27 -5.89 0.88
N SER A 249 33.27 -6.31 1.66
CA SER A 249 34.33 -5.41 2.15
C SER A 249 35.15 -4.81 1.00
N LEU A 250 35.47 -5.59 -0.03
CA LEU A 250 36.13 -5.10 -1.25
C LEU A 250 35.27 -4.08 -2.00
N CYS A 251 33.97 -4.35 -2.15
CA CYS A 251 33.03 -3.42 -2.77
C CYS A 251 32.98 -2.10 -2.00
N ILE A 252 32.88 -2.13 -0.67
CA ILE A 252 32.90 -0.93 0.18
C ILE A 252 34.22 -0.16 0.00
N MET A 253 35.36 -0.87 0.01
CA MET A 253 36.68 -0.25 -0.16
C MET A 253 36.81 0.43 -1.53
N ILE A 254 36.38 -0.21 -2.62
CA ILE A 254 36.39 0.37 -3.96
C ILE A 254 35.46 1.58 -4.05
N LEU A 255 34.27 1.47 -3.45
CA LEU A 255 33.29 2.55 -3.42
C LEU A 255 33.87 3.76 -2.68
N ASN A 256 34.55 3.56 -1.55
CA ASN A 256 35.27 4.61 -0.83
C ASN A 256 36.42 5.20 -1.66
N LEU A 257 37.19 4.37 -2.36
CA LEU A 257 38.31 4.83 -3.19
C LEU A 257 37.83 5.72 -4.35
N ILE A 258 36.64 5.46 -4.89
CA ILE A 258 36.01 6.28 -5.93
C ILE A 258 35.31 7.51 -5.33
N ALA A 259 34.58 7.34 -4.22
CA ALA A 259 33.79 8.39 -3.58
C ALA A 259 34.69 9.45 -2.93
N PHE A 260 35.78 9.07 -2.27
CA PHE A 260 36.70 9.98 -1.58
C PHE A 260 37.23 11.11 -2.47
N PRO A 261 37.81 10.86 -3.67
CA PRO A 261 38.28 11.94 -4.53
C PRO A 261 37.12 12.78 -5.10
N LEU A 262 35.92 12.21 -5.28
CA LEU A 262 34.74 12.95 -5.72
C LEU A 262 34.25 13.92 -4.63
N VAL A 263 34.10 13.43 -3.40
CA VAL A 263 33.71 14.21 -2.22
C VAL A 263 34.77 15.26 -1.91
N SER A 264 36.05 14.91 -1.93
CA SER A 264 37.15 15.85 -1.71
C SER A 264 37.18 16.96 -2.76
N ARG A 265 37.00 16.64 -4.06
CA ARG A 265 36.92 17.67 -5.12
C ARG A 265 35.67 18.53 -5.01
N ALA A 266 34.53 17.95 -4.65
CA ALA A 266 33.28 18.70 -4.44
C ALA A 266 33.39 19.64 -3.23
N SER A 267 33.92 19.14 -2.11
CA SER A 267 34.18 19.91 -0.90
C SER A 267 35.18 21.04 -1.16
N ASN A 268 36.31 20.76 -1.82
CA ASN A 268 37.29 21.80 -2.17
C ASN A 268 36.70 22.86 -3.11
N ARG A 269 35.85 22.49 -4.08
CA ARG A 269 35.14 23.47 -4.92
C ARG A 269 34.12 24.30 -4.15
N LEU A 270 33.44 23.71 -3.16
CA LEU A 270 32.52 24.44 -2.29
C LEU A 270 33.29 25.40 -1.38
N VAL A 271 34.39 24.96 -0.78
CA VAL A 271 35.30 25.79 0.03
C VAL A 271 35.86 26.94 -0.81
N GLU A 272 36.36 26.68 -2.02
CA GLU A 272 36.88 27.72 -2.91
C GLU A 272 35.79 28.72 -3.31
N ARG A 273 34.58 28.25 -3.62
CA ARG A 273 33.47 29.12 -4.03
C ARG A 273 32.90 29.94 -2.89
N PHE A 274 32.80 29.38 -1.68
CA PHE A 274 32.19 30.06 -0.53
C PHE A 274 33.21 30.84 0.30
N ILE A 275 34.42 30.33 0.53
CA ILE A 275 35.42 30.98 1.41
C ILE A 275 36.33 31.94 0.64
N LEU A 276 36.71 31.62 -0.60
CA LEU A 276 37.71 32.40 -1.35
C LEU A 276 37.10 33.44 -2.30
N ASN A 277 35.87 33.24 -2.79
CA ASN A 277 35.27 34.12 -3.82
C ASN A 277 34.28 35.17 -3.29
N ASP A 278 33.60 34.91 -2.18
CA ASP A 278 32.78 35.92 -1.49
C ASP A 278 33.44 36.22 -0.15
N GLY A 279 34.15 37.36 -0.07
CA GLY A 279 34.75 37.91 1.16
C GLY A 279 33.72 38.32 2.25
N LYS A 280 32.57 37.64 2.30
CA LYS A 280 31.47 37.80 3.25
C LYS A 280 30.92 36.43 3.61
N VAL A 281 31.59 35.70 4.49
CA VAL A 281 30.98 34.52 5.13
C VAL A 281 31.07 34.67 6.63
N GLU A 282 29.96 35.10 7.22
CA GLU A 282 29.78 35.22 8.67
C GLU A 282 29.69 33.86 9.40
N ASN A 283 29.75 32.72 8.70
CA ASN A 283 29.58 31.40 9.33
C ASN A 283 30.53 30.34 8.76
N VAL A 284 31.84 30.60 8.83
CA VAL A 284 32.91 29.64 8.44
C VAL A 284 32.83 28.34 9.27
N GLU A 285 32.40 28.43 10.54
CA GLU A 285 32.21 27.26 11.42
C GLU A 285 31.12 26.29 10.92
N LEU A 286 30.04 26.80 10.33
CA LEU A 286 28.94 25.96 9.83
C LEU A 286 29.38 25.12 8.62
N VAL A 287 30.21 25.71 7.75
CA VAL A 287 30.74 25.04 6.54
C VAL A 287 31.81 24.01 6.92
N LEU A 288 32.68 24.33 7.88
CA LEU A 288 33.66 23.38 8.41
C LEU A 288 32.99 22.22 9.17
N SER A 289 31.94 22.50 9.94
CA SER A 289 31.12 21.49 10.61
C SER A 289 30.43 20.54 9.60
N ALA A 290 29.89 21.07 8.51
CA ALA A 290 29.29 20.27 7.43
C ALA A 290 30.31 19.41 6.66
N CYS A 291 31.56 19.87 6.53
CA CYS A 291 32.62 19.09 5.88
C CYS A 291 33.22 18.03 6.82
N THR A 292 33.32 18.29 8.11
CA THR A 292 33.88 17.34 9.10
C THR A 292 32.91 16.23 9.50
N SER A 293 31.61 16.51 9.52
CA SER A 293 30.56 15.50 9.73
C SER A 293 30.45 14.47 8.59
N LEU A 294 30.97 14.78 7.40
CA LEU A 294 31.08 13.86 6.26
C LEU A 294 32.24 12.85 6.39
N PHE A 295 33.12 13.01 7.38
CA PHE A 295 34.25 12.12 7.65
C PHE A 295 34.10 11.25 8.91
N TYR A 296 32.97 11.35 9.62
CA TYR A 296 32.68 10.60 10.86
C TYR A 296 31.46 9.66 10.73
N ILE A 297 31.30 9.01 9.57
CA ILE A 297 30.50 7.78 9.39
C ILE A 297 31.45 6.69 8.93
#